data_AF-A0A945IPR6-F1
#
_entry.id   AF-A0A945IPR6-F1
#
_cell.length_a   1.000
_cell.length_b   1.000
_cell.length_c   1.000
_cell.angle_alpha   90.00
_cell.angle_beta   90.00
_cell.angle_gamma   90.00
#
_symmetry.space_group_name_H-M   'P 1'
#
loop_
_entity.id
_entity.type
_entity.pdbx_description
1 polymer ?
#
loop_
_entity_poly.entity_id
_entity_poly.type
_entity_poly.pdbx_seq_one_letter_code
_entity_poly.pdbx_strand_id
1 'polypeptide(L)'
;MSNNTTSRTSRIEAKYKGHRSEDRFFAARNNAKQACENLRTAIRKSHIHRVMRDELLEATDRAEALVKDVEPTQIHPGAGIRQLTKEIEHLQFAEQWVAAADRVLNRLGSSGPADARHELEQAQDAVMWCIRANEWNGQLTAAGAQLQEAVAAAEIHAARVS
;
A
#
# COMPACT_ATOMS: atom_id res chain seq x y z
N MET A 1 -12.01 -51.42 23.58
CA MET A 1 -11.64 -50.64 22.39
C MET A 1 -11.73 -49.17 22.76
N SER A 2 -10.61 -48.51 23.06
CA SER A 2 -10.59 -47.12 23.53
C SER A 2 -10.43 -46.18 22.33
N ASN A 3 -11.48 -45.41 22.03
CA ASN A 3 -11.46 -44.41 20.95
C ASN A 3 -10.61 -43.21 21.38
N ASN A 4 -9.35 -43.23 20.95
CA ASN A 4 -8.39 -42.15 21.15
C ASN A 4 -8.76 -40.94 20.25
N THR A 5 -9.76 -40.16 20.69
CA THR A 5 -10.13 -38.91 20.03
C THR A 5 -9.18 -37.82 20.51
N THR A 6 -7.98 -37.78 19.93
CA THR A 6 -7.05 -36.65 20.08
C THR A 6 -7.77 -35.40 19.56
N SER A 7 -8.25 -34.56 20.48
CA SER A 7 -9.08 -33.40 20.14
C SER A 7 -8.27 -32.43 19.25
N ARG A 8 -8.96 -31.70 18.37
CA ARG A 8 -8.33 -30.73 17.46
C ARG A 8 -7.47 -29.70 18.22
N THR A 9 -7.87 -29.37 19.44
CA THR A 9 -7.15 -28.49 20.38
C THR A 9 -5.81 -29.08 20.81
N SER A 10 -5.76 -30.36 21.19
CA SER A 10 -4.50 -31.04 21.57
C SER A 10 -3.48 -31.13 20.42
N ARG A 11 -3.94 -31.23 19.17
CA ARG A 11 -3.06 -31.16 17.98
C ARG A 11 -2.52 -29.76 17.71
N ILE A 12 -3.28 -28.72 18.06
CA ILE A 12 -2.84 -27.32 17.90
C ILE A 12 -1.80 -26.99 18.96
N GLU A 13 -2.03 -27.39 20.21
CA GLU A 13 -1.08 -27.25 21.32
C GLU A 13 0.22 -28.03 21.05
N ALA A 14 0.14 -29.27 20.56
CA ALA A 14 1.32 -30.07 20.22
C ALA A 14 2.14 -29.52 19.02
N LYS A 15 1.54 -28.70 18.16
CA LYS A 15 2.22 -28.01 17.05
C LYS A 15 2.73 -26.63 17.44
N TYR A 16 2.26 -26.07 18.56
CA TYR A 16 2.69 -24.77 19.04
C TYR A 16 4.12 -24.88 19.61
N LYS A 17 5.08 -24.30 18.91
CA LYS A 17 6.44 -24.08 19.42
C LYS A 17 6.62 -22.58 19.53
N GLY A 18 6.63 -22.04 20.76
CA GLY A 18 6.69 -20.59 21.02
C GLY A 18 7.81 -19.88 20.26
N HIS A 19 8.97 -20.53 20.13
CA HIS A 19 10.15 -20.04 19.40
C HIS A 19 9.85 -19.88 17.90
N ARG A 20 9.12 -20.81 17.27
CA ARG A 20 8.75 -20.70 15.85
C ARG A 20 7.72 -19.61 15.58
N SER A 21 6.85 -19.29 16.55
CA SER A 21 5.89 -18.18 16.41
C SER A 21 6.58 -16.82 16.53
N GLU A 22 7.54 -16.69 17.45
CA GLU A 22 8.33 -15.47 17.60
C GLU A 22 9.23 -15.23 16.37
N ASP A 23 9.95 -16.24 15.88
CA ASP A 23 10.78 -16.13 14.68
C ASP A 23 9.96 -15.66 13.46
N ARG A 24 8.76 -16.24 13.27
CA ARG A 24 7.84 -15.86 12.18
C ARG A 24 7.33 -14.44 12.35
N PHE A 25 7.05 -14.01 13.58
CA PHE A 25 6.65 -12.64 13.86
C PHE A 25 7.75 -11.66 13.48
N PHE A 26 8.98 -11.88 13.95
CA PHE A 26 10.11 -11.00 13.64
C PHE A 26 10.44 -10.98 12.14
N ALA A 27 10.37 -12.12 11.47
CA ALA A 27 10.53 -12.19 10.01
C ALA A 27 9.46 -11.36 9.28
N ALA A 28 8.19 -11.51 9.65
CA ALA A 28 7.11 -10.72 9.05
C ALA A 28 7.26 -9.22 9.33
N ARG A 29 7.66 -8.84 10.55
CA ARG A 29 7.91 -7.44 10.92
C ARG A 29 9.06 -6.85 10.12
N ASN A 30 10.15 -7.58 9.93
CA ASN A 30 11.28 -7.13 9.12
C ASN A 30 10.90 -6.99 7.65
N ASN A 31 10.11 -7.91 7.10
CA ASN A 31 9.60 -7.80 5.73
C ASN A 31 8.73 -6.54 5.56
N ALA A 32 7.84 -6.25 6.51
CA ALA A 32 7.01 -5.04 6.48
C ALA A 32 7.86 -3.76 6.54
N LYS A 33 8.88 -3.70 7.40
CA LYS A 33 9.83 -2.57 7.44
C LYS A 33 10.58 -2.40 6.13
N GLN A 34 11.02 -3.51 5.52
CA GLN A 34 11.69 -3.48 4.23
C GLN A 34 10.75 -2.97 3.13
N ALA A 35 9.47 -3.35 3.17
CA ALA A 35 8.46 -2.85 2.24
C ALA A 35 8.27 -1.33 2.36
N CYS A 36 8.26 -0.77 3.57
CA CYS A 36 8.26 0.68 3.80
C CYS A 36 9.52 1.35 3.23
N GLU A 37 10.71 0.78 3.44
CA GLU A 37 11.96 1.37 2.92
C GLU A 37 12.02 1.33 1.38
N ASN A 38 11.56 0.24 0.79
CA ASN A 38 11.42 0.12 -0.66
C ASN A 38 10.45 1.17 -1.20
N LEU A 39 9.31 1.37 -0.52
CA LEU A 39 8.32 2.38 -0.90
C LEU A 39 8.91 3.80 -0.81
N ARG A 40 9.62 4.16 0.28
CA ARG A 40 10.32 5.47 0.35
C ARG A 40 11.29 5.65 -0.81
N THR A 41 12.04 4.60 -1.14
CA THR A 41 13.00 4.66 -2.24
C THR A 41 12.30 4.89 -3.57
N ALA A 42 11.15 4.25 -3.81
CA ALA A 42 10.32 4.49 -5.00
C ALA A 42 9.82 5.94 -5.03
N ILE A 43 9.20 6.42 -3.94
CA ILE A 43 8.68 7.79 -3.83
C ILE A 43 9.78 8.85 -4.05
N ARG A 44 10.98 8.64 -3.50
CA ARG A 44 12.11 9.57 -3.68
C ARG A 44 12.65 9.60 -5.10
N LYS A 45 12.52 8.50 -5.84
CA LYS A 45 12.94 8.38 -7.25
C LYS A 45 11.84 8.81 -8.22
N SER A 46 10.60 8.91 -7.76
CA SER A 46 9.48 9.33 -8.60
C SER A 46 9.56 10.84 -8.87
N HIS A 47 9.01 11.25 -10.01
CA HIS A 47 8.94 12.66 -10.40
C HIS A 47 7.61 13.31 -10.02
N ILE A 48 6.89 12.69 -9.08
CA ILE A 48 5.58 13.17 -8.61
C ILE A 48 5.72 14.60 -8.08
N HIS A 49 4.67 15.40 -8.28
CA HIS A 49 4.53 16.70 -7.65
C HIS A 49 4.91 16.70 -6.15
N ARG A 50 5.69 17.71 -5.74
CA ARG A 50 6.34 17.78 -4.42
C ARG A 50 5.39 17.54 -3.25
N VAL A 51 4.21 18.18 -3.26
CA VAL A 51 3.25 18.06 -2.15
C VAL A 51 2.78 16.63 -1.97
N MET A 52 2.42 15.95 -3.06
CA MET A 52 1.95 14.56 -2.99
C MET A 52 3.06 13.60 -2.58
N ARG A 53 4.29 13.86 -3.04
CA ARG A 53 5.47 13.11 -2.64
C ARG A 53 5.71 13.22 -1.13
N ASP A 54 5.62 14.43 -0.58
CA ASP A 54 5.82 14.66 0.85
C ASP A 54 4.69 13.97 1.66
N GLU A 55 3.42 14.07 1.23
CA GLU A 55 2.28 13.37 1.85
C GLU A 55 2.42 11.82 1.82
N LEU A 56 2.91 11.25 0.71
CA LEU A 56 3.19 9.81 0.56
C LEU A 56 4.34 9.33 1.47
N LEU A 57 5.39 10.14 1.61
CA LEU A 57 6.49 9.84 2.54
C LEU A 57 6.01 9.84 3.98
N GLU A 58 5.21 10.83 4.38
CA GLU A 58 4.62 10.88 5.71
C GLU A 58 3.71 9.68 5.99
N ALA A 59 2.88 9.26 5.04
CA ALA A 59 2.07 8.05 5.17
C ALA A 59 2.94 6.79 5.32
N THR A 60 4.03 6.70 4.57
CA THR A 60 4.97 5.58 4.66
C THR A 60 5.67 5.54 6.03
N ASP A 61 6.06 6.69 6.57
CA ASP A 61 6.67 6.79 7.88
C ASP A 61 5.70 6.45 9.01
N ARG A 62 4.42 6.85 8.88
CA ARG A 62 3.34 6.41 9.78
C ARG A 62 3.15 4.90 9.73
N ALA A 63 3.11 4.30 8.54
CA ALA A 63 2.99 2.83 8.40
C ALA A 63 4.17 2.10 9.05
N GLU A 64 5.40 2.59 8.87
CA GLU A 64 6.57 1.97 9.50
C GLU A 64 6.55 2.12 11.03
N ALA A 65 6.08 3.25 11.56
CA ALA A 65 5.88 3.46 12.99
C ALA A 65 4.89 2.42 13.56
N LEU A 66 3.72 2.25 12.92
CA LEU A 66 2.74 1.24 13.32
C LEU A 66 3.32 -0.18 13.32
N VAL A 67 4.15 -0.52 12.32
CA VAL A 67 4.85 -1.82 12.28
C VAL A 67 5.85 -1.98 13.42
N LYS A 68 6.54 -0.91 13.81
CA LYS A 68 7.49 -0.91 14.94
C LYS A 68 6.79 -1.09 16.29
N ASP A 69 5.59 -0.54 16.41
CA ASP A 69 4.78 -0.55 17.64
C ASP A 69 4.07 -1.88 17.90
N VAL A 70 4.06 -2.80 16.93
CA VAL A 70 3.60 -4.17 17.20
C VAL A 70 4.65 -4.91 18.03
N GLU A 71 4.24 -5.34 19.22
CA GLU A 71 5.05 -6.14 20.15
C GLU A 71 4.65 -7.62 20.11
N PRO A 72 5.61 -8.57 20.24
CA PRO A 72 5.32 -10.01 20.28
C PRO A 72 4.36 -10.44 21.41
N THR A 73 4.22 -9.62 22.44
CA THR A 73 3.41 -9.85 23.65
C THR A 73 1.94 -9.49 23.47
N GLN A 74 1.58 -8.78 22.40
CA GLN A 74 0.20 -8.36 22.13
C GLN A 74 -0.72 -9.55 21.82
N ILE A 75 -2.03 -9.33 21.88
CA ILE A 75 -3.02 -10.35 21.52
C ILE A 75 -3.06 -10.46 19.98
N HIS A 76 -2.47 -11.52 19.43
CA HIS A 76 -2.34 -11.81 17.99
C HIS A 76 -1.43 -10.85 17.19
N PRO A 77 -0.15 -10.72 17.56
CA PRO A 77 0.75 -9.72 16.95
C PRO A 77 1.03 -10.02 15.48
N GLY A 78 1.07 -11.31 15.10
CA GLY A 78 1.21 -11.72 13.72
C GLY A 78 0.02 -11.37 12.84
N ALA A 79 -1.20 -11.23 13.39
CA ALA A 79 -2.35 -10.73 12.64
C ALA A 79 -2.23 -9.23 12.38
N GLY A 80 -1.80 -8.45 13.38
CA GLY A 80 -1.50 -7.03 13.24
C GLY A 80 -0.46 -6.74 12.16
N ILE A 81 0.69 -7.44 12.19
CA ILE A 81 1.72 -7.30 11.15
C ILE A 81 1.18 -7.64 9.75
N ARG A 82 0.38 -8.72 9.62
CA ARG A 82 -0.22 -9.08 8.33
C ARG A 82 -1.17 -8.01 7.81
N GLN A 83 -1.95 -7.39 8.69
CA GLN A 83 -2.84 -6.30 8.32
C GLN A 83 -2.05 -5.08 7.85
N LEU A 84 -1.04 -4.65 8.62
CA LEU A 84 -0.17 -3.54 8.23
C LEU A 84 0.59 -3.79 6.93
N THR A 85 0.99 -5.04 6.68
CA THR A 85 1.64 -5.40 5.41
C THR A 85 0.70 -5.18 4.22
N LYS A 86 -0.59 -5.52 4.34
CA LYS A 86 -1.58 -5.22 3.29
C LYS A 86 -1.78 -3.72 3.10
N GLU A 87 -1.81 -2.96 4.18
CA GLU A 87 -1.92 -1.49 4.11
C GLU A 87 -0.72 -0.87 3.39
N ILE A 88 0.49 -1.39 3.63
CA ILE A 88 1.70 -1.00 2.90
C ILE A 88 1.59 -1.39 1.41
N GLU A 89 1.04 -2.56 1.08
CA GLU A 89 0.78 -2.95 -0.32
C GLU A 89 -0.21 -1.99 -1.00
N HIS A 90 -1.26 -1.54 -0.29
CA HIS A 90 -2.19 -0.54 -0.79
C HIS A 90 -1.52 0.81 -1.05
N LEU A 91 -0.60 1.25 -0.17
CA LEU A 91 0.21 2.46 -0.37
C LEU A 91 1.17 2.33 -1.56
N GLN A 92 1.79 1.17 -1.76
CA GLN A 92 2.65 0.91 -2.92
C GLN A 92 1.87 0.98 -4.23
N PHE A 93 0.68 0.38 -4.26
CA PHE A 93 -0.21 0.46 -5.42
C PHE A 93 -0.63 1.89 -5.72
N ALA A 94 -0.95 2.68 -4.69
CA ALA A 94 -1.29 4.09 -4.85
C ALA A 94 -0.12 4.91 -5.42
N GLU A 95 1.09 4.75 -4.87
CA GLU A 95 2.30 5.43 -5.34
C GLU A 95 2.55 5.17 -6.83
N GLN A 96 2.44 3.91 -7.26
CA GLN A 96 2.64 3.51 -8.65
C GLN A 96 1.74 4.31 -9.60
N TRP A 97 0.45 4.44 -9.25
CA TRP A 97 -0.53 5.11 -10.11
C TRP A 97 -0.48 6.62 -10.01
N VAL A 98 -0.17 7.19 -8.84
CA VAL A 98 0.11 8.63 -8.71
C VAL A 98 1.33 9.03 -9.55
N ALA A 99 2.40 8.22 -9.53
CA ALA A 99 3.57 8.42 -10.39
C ALA A 99 3.24 8.29 -11.89
N ALA A 100 2.38 7.34 -12.26
CA ALA A 100 1.94 7.20 -13.64
C ALA A 100 1.10 8.40 -14.10
N ALA A 101 0.14 8.83 -13.28
CA ALA A 101 -0.71 9.97 -13.55
C ALA A 101 0.09 11.26 -13.78
N ASP A 102 1.06 11.54 -12.90
CA ASP A 102 1.92 12.72 -13.03
C ASP A 102 2.70 12.72 -14.36
N ARG A 103 3.25 11.56 -14.77
CA ARG A 103 3.91 11.42 -16.08
C ARG A 103 2.97 11.66 -17.26
N VAL A 104 1.73 11.16 -17.18
CA VAL A 104 0.74 11.36 -18.25
C VAL A 104 0.29 12.81 -18.31
N LEU A 105 0.01 13.46 -17.19
CA LEU A 105 -0.31 14.88 -17.11
C LEU A 105 0.80 15.75 -17.71
N ASN A 106 2.06 15.44 -17.38
CA ASN A 106 3.22 16.15 -17.94
C ASN A 106 3.31 16.02 -19.47
N ARG A 107 3.00 14.84 -20.04
CA ARG A 107 2.99 14.65 -21.50
C ARG A 107 1.79 15.28 -22.19
N LEU A 108 0.60 15.22 -21.58
CA LEU A 108 -0.58 15.90 -22.10
C LEU A 108 -0.34 17.41 -22.18
N GLY A 109 0.32 17.98 -21.17
CA GLY A 109 0.61 19.41 -21.10
C GLY A 109 -0.65 20.26 -21.26
N SER A 110 -0.50 21.52 -21.67
CA SER A 110 -1.64 22.42 -21.96
C SER A 110 -2.38 22.09 -23.26
N SER A 111 -1.83 21.21 -24.10
CA SER A 111 -2.33 20.91 -25.44
C SER A 111 -3.22 19.66 -25.48
N GLY A 112 -3.20 18.84 -24.43
CA GLY A 112 -4.05 17.67 -24.29
C GLY A 112 -5.52 18.04 -24.03
N PRO A 113 -6.46 17.10 -24.25
CA PRO A 113 -7.88 17.33 -23.99
C PRO A 113 -8.12 17.72 -22.53
N ALA A 114 -8.87 18.81 -22.31
CA ALA A 114 -9.16 19.32 -20.97
C ALA A 114 -9.90 18.27 -20.11
N ASP A 115 -10.84 17.54 -20.70
CA ASP A 115 -11.61 16.51 -20.01
C ASP A 115 -10.71 15.37 -19.51
N ALA A 116 -9.82 14.85 -20.36
CA ALA A 116 -8.90 13.78 -19.98
C ALA A 116 -7.92 14.21 -18.87
N ARG A 117 -7.50 15.47 -18.88
CA ARG A 117 -6.70 16.04 -17.79
C ARG A 117 -7.50 16.14 -16.50
N HIS A 118 -8.72 16.67 -16.58
CA HIS A 118 -9.57 16.90 -15.42
C HIS A 118 -9.95 15.59 -14.73
N GLU A 119 -10.33 14.56 -15.49
CA GLU A 119 -10.61 13.23 -14.97
C GLU A 119 -9.41 12.62 -14.25
N LEU A 120 -8.21 12.80 -14.83
CA LEU A 120 -6.97 12.30 -14.25
C LEU A 120 -6.58 13.03 -12.96
N GLU A 121 -6.70 14.37 -12.94
CA GLU A 121 -6.49 15.21 -11.75
C GLU A 121 -7.49 14.84 -10.63
N GLN A 122 -8.78 14.68 -10.95
CA GLN A 122 -9.79 14.27 -9.97
C GLN A 122 -9.51 12.88 -9.37
N ALA A 123 -9.15 11.91 -10.20
CA ALA A 123 -8.84 10.56 -9.73
C ALA A 123 -7.57 10.55 -8.86
N GLN A 124 -6.57 11.38 -9.19
CA GLN A 124 -5.37 11.55 -8.39
C GLN A 124 -5.70 12.17 -7.03
N ASP A 125 -6.55 13.20 -6.99
CA ASP A 125 -7.02 13.83 -5.76
C ASP A 125 -7.76 12.86 -4.84
N ALA A 126 -8.58 11.95 -5.41
CA ALA A 126 -9.26 10.92 -4.65
C ALA A 126 -8.28 9.97 -3.94
N VAL A 127 -7.21 9.55 -4.63
CA VAL A 127 -6.15 8.73 -4.03
C VAL A 127 -5.44 9.49 -2.91
N MET A 128 -5.06 10.74 -3.15
CA MET A 128 -4.38 11.57 -2.14
C MET A 128 -5.28 11.89 -0.94
N TRP A 129 -6.60 11.99 -1.14
CA TRP A 129 -7.55 12.08 -0.04
C TRP A 129 -7.51 10.84 0.87
N CYS A 130 -7.55 9.63 0.31
CA CYS A 130 -7.45 8.39 1.09
C CYS A 130 -6.14 8.31 1.88
N ILE A 131 -5.01 8.71 1.26
CA ILE A 131 -3.70 8.74 1.91
C ILE A 131 -3.71 9.66 3.13
N ARG A 132 -4.25 10.88 2.99
CA ARG A 132 -4.35 11.87 4.07
C ARG A 132 -5.30 11.43 5.18
N ALA A 133 -6.39 10.75 4.84
CA ALA A 133 -7.35 10.21 5.79
C ALA A 133 -6.86 8.97 6.55
N ASN A 134 -5.70 8.41 6.18
CA ASN A 134 -5.19 7.10 6.65
C ASN A 134 -6.13 5.93 6.31
N GLU A 135 -6.93 6.07 5.24
CA GLU A 135 -7.83 5.03 4.75
C GLU A 135 -7.07 4.07 3.81
N TRP A 136 -5.99 3.46 4.30
CA TRP A 136 -5.08 2.59 3.52
C TRP A 136 -5.64 1.17 3.35
N ASN A 137 -6.92 1.07 3.07
CA ASN A 137 -7.65 -0.20 3.00
C ASN A 137 -8.24 -0.39 1.58
N GLY A 138 -9.35 -1.12 1.49
CA GLY A 138 -10.08 -1.31 0.24
C GLY A 138 -10.50 0.00 -0.44
N GLN A 139 -10.70 1.09 0.31
CA GLN A 139 -11.00 2.41 -0.25
C GLN A 139 -9.83 2.96 -1.08
N LEU A 140 -8.60 2.93 -0.55
CA LEU A 140 -7.41 3.34 -1.30
C LEU A 140 -7.22 2.47 -2.55
N THR A 141 -7.51 1.18 -2.47
CA THR A 141 -7.45 0.28 -3.64
C THR A 141 -8.48 0.67 -4.70
N ALA A 142 -9.71 0.97 -4.30
CA ALA A 142 -10.76 1.39 -5.22
C ALA A 142 -10.41 2.73 -5.90
N ALA A 143 -9.94 3.71 -5.13
CA ALA A 143 -9.47 4.99 -5.69
C ALA A 143 -8.26 4.78 -6.64
N GLY A 144 -7.31 3.93 -6.27
CA GLY A 144 -6.18 3.59 -7.13
C GLY A 144 -6.58 2.88 -8.42
N ALA A 145 -7.61 2.02 -8.39
CA ALA A 145 -8.14 1.37 -9.59
C ALA A 145 -8.82 2.38 -10.53
N GLN A 146 -9.58 3.34 -9.99
CA GLN A 146 -10.14 4.44 -10.77
C GLN A 146 -9.04 5.30 -11.40
N LEU A 147 -7.97 5.61 -10.65
CA LEU A 147 -6.81 6.32 -11.19
C LEU A 147 -6.11 5.53 -12.29
N GLN A 148 -5.96 4.21 -12.14
CA GLN A 148 -5.43 3.33 -13.16
C GLN A 148 -6.24 3.40 -14.47
N GLU A 149 -7.56 3.37 -14.37
CA GLU A 149 -8.46 3.49 -15.53
C GLU A 149 -8.32 4.86 -16.19
N ALA A 150 -8.32 5.94 -15.41
CA ALA A 150 -8.13 7.31 -15.90
C ALA A 150 -6.77 7.48 -16.58
N VAL A 151 -5.69 6.92 -16.01
CA VAL A 151 -4.35 6.90 -16.62
C VAL A 151 -4.41 6.19 -17.98
N ALA A 152 -5.03 5.02 -18.06
CA ALA A 152 -5.12 4.26 -19.31
C ALA A 152 -5.90 5.02 -20.39
N ALA A 153 -6.98 5.72 -20.03
CA ALA A 153 -7.74 6.56 -20.95
C ALA A 153 -6.92 7.77 -21.42
N ALA A 154 -6.28 8.47 -20.49
CA ALA A 154 -5.47 9.66 -20.76
C ALA A 154 -4.22 9.33 -21.62
N GLU A 155 -3.63 8.15 -21.46
CA GLU A 155 -2.51 7.66 -22.29
C GLU A 155 -2.84 7.63 -23.79
N ILE A 156 -4.08 7.28 -24.16
CA ILE A 156 -4.54 7.26 -25.55
C ILE A 156 -4.42 8.65 -26.19
N HIS A 157 -4.68 9.69 -25.39
CA HIS A 157 -4.56 11.08 -25.83
C HIS A 157 -3.11 11.56 -25.78
N ALA A 158 -2.37 11.22 -24.74
CA ALA A 158 -0.97 11.62 -24.59
C ALA A 158 -0.09 11.11 -25.74
N ALA A 159 -0.31 9.89 -26.21
CA ALA A 159 0.39 9.30 -27.35
C ALA A 159 0.16 10.04 -28.68
N ARG A 160 -0.85 10.91 -28.77
CA ARG A 160 -1.16 11.72 -29.97
C ARG A 160 -0.57 13.13 -29.90
N VAL A 161 -0.14 13.56 -28.72
CA VAL A 161 0.40 14.90 -28.45
C VAL A 161 1.93 14.89 -28.42
N SER A 162 2.54 13.72 -28.14
CA SER A 162 4.00 13.50 -28.08
C SER A 162 4.67 13.34 -29.44
#